data_AF-T1AQ52-F1
#
_entry.id   AF-T1AQ52-F1
#
_cell.length_a   1.000
_cell.length_b   1.000
_cell.length_c   1.000
_cell.angle_alpha   90.00
_cell.angle_beta   90.00
_cell.angle_gamma   90.00
#
_symmetry.space_group_name_H-M   'P 1'
#
loop_
_entity.id
_entity.type
_entity.pdbx_description
1 polymer ?
#
loop_
_entity_poly.entity_id
_entity_poly.type
_entity_poly.pdbx_seq_one_letter_code
_entity_poly.pdbx_strand_id
1 'polypeptide(L)'
;MDILDDLSRLIRTKERIDTIPLSALERALTTGTIRLWGRDREVADLVTLAKARTSERVSRVVSVFLGEASDLETILFAGGGALALPDLLKRTPQAVTVPDPQFANARGFLKSLLVSES
;
A
#
# COMPACT_ATOMS: atom_id res chain seq x y z
N MET A 1 -3.14 -5.68 9.93
CA MET A 1 -4.23 -4.85 9.40
C MET A 1 -3.70 -4.08 8.21
N ASP A 2 -4.26 -4.31 7.04
CA ASP A 2 -3.85 -3.68 5.78
C ASP A 2 -4.81 -2.54 5.37
N ILE A 3 -4.60 -1.96 4.17
CA ILE A 3 -5.41 -0.86 3.65
C ILE A 3 -6.89 -1.26 3.50
N LEU A 4 -7.16 -2.49 3.07
CA LEU A 4 -8.52 -2.99 2.83
C LEU A 4 -9.25 -3.23 4.14
N ASP A 5 -8.55 -3.71 5.17
CA ASP A 5 -9.09 -3.81 6.52
C ASP A 5 -9.46 -2.43 7.07
N ASP A 6 -8.59 -1.43 6.88
CA ASP A 6 -8.83 -0.06 7.33
C ASP A 6 -10.01 0.58 6.59
N LEU A 7 -10.06 0.43 5.27
CA LEU A 7 -11.14 0.90 4.42
C LEU A 7 -12.47 0.23 4.78
N SER A 8 -12.47 -1.09 4.98
CA SER A 8 -13.64 -1.85 5.40
C SER A 8 -14.21 -1.29 6.70
N ARG A 9 -13.37 -1.09 7.71
CA ARG A 9 -13.80 -0.50 8.99
C ARG A 9 -14.39 0.89 8.79
N LEU A 10 -13.73 1.76 8.02
CA LEU A 10 -14.17 3.13 7.77
C LEU A 10 -15.54 3.18 7.08
N ILE A 11 -15.74 2.38 6.03
CA ILE A 11 -17.01 2.33 5.31
C ILE A 11 -18.10 1.73 6.19
N ARG A 12 -17.82 0.63 6.89
CA ARG A 12 -18.77 0.00 7.82
C ARG A 12 -19.26 0.97 8.89
N THR A 13 -18.36 1.75 9.48
CA THR A 13 -18.72 2.76 10.48
C THR A 13 -19.55 3.89 9.86
N LYS A 14 -19.16 4.42 8.68
CA LYS A 14 -19.87 5.52 8.02
C LYS A 14 -21.26 5.12 7.54
N GLU A 15 -21.38 3.96 6.90
CA GLU A 15 -22.60 3.49 6.23
C GLU A 15 -23.46 2.59 7.13
N ARG A 16 -22.99 2.28 8.34
CA ARG A 16 -23.66 1.40 9.33
C ARG A 16 -24.02 0.03 8.74
N ILE A 17 -23.00 -0.65 8.19
CA ILE A 17 -23.13 -1.98 7.60
C ILE A 17 -22.17 -2.99 8.25
N ASP A 18 -22.57 -4.26 8.24
CA ASP A 18 -21.84 -5.32 8.94
C ASP A 18 -20.73 -5.96 8.12
N THR A 19 -20.94 -6.14 6.82
CA THR A 19 -19.97 -6.82 5.95
C THR A 19 -19.89 -6.12 4.61
N ILE A 20 -18.70 -6.17 4.02
CA ILE A 20 -18.43 -5.65 2.68
C ILE A 20 -17.61 -6.72 1.96
N PRO A 21 -18.04 -7.20 0.78
CA PRO A 21 -17.25 -8.12 -0.02
C PRO A 21 -15.88 -7.53 -0.39
N LEU A 22 -14.84 -8.35 -0.38
CA LEU A 22 -13.48 -7.94 -0.74
C LEU A 22 -13.43 -7.25 -2.11
N SER A 23 -14.09 -7.82 -3.12
CA SER A 23 -14.16 -7.26 -4.47
C SER A 23 -14.81 -5.87 -4.54
N ALA A 24 -15.71 -5.54 -3.60
CA ALA A 24 -16.29 -4.21 -3.49
C ALA A 24 -15.30 -3.22 -2.85
N LEU A 25 -14.49 -3.67 -1.89
CA LEU A 25 -13.42 -2.87 -1.29
C LEU A 25 -12.29 -2.59 -2.28
N GLU A 26 -11.86 -3.61 -3.05
CA GLU A 26 -10.83 -3.46 -4.09
C GLU A 26 -11.27 -2.49 -5.19
N ARG A 27 -12.54 -2.60 -5.60
CA ARG A 27 -13.14 -1.65 -6.54
C ARG A 27 -13.15 -0.25 -5.94
N ALA A 28 -13.64 -0.09 -4.70
CA ALA A 28 -13.66 1.21 -4.02
C ALA A 28 -12.26 1.83 -3.88
N LEU A 29 -11.23 1.02 -3.59
CA LEU A 29 -9.84 1.45 -3.50
C LEU A 29 -9.31 2.02 -4.83
N THR A 30 -9.84 1.53 -5.95
CA THR A 30 -9.46 1.91 -7.31
C THR A 30 -10.30 3.06 -7.85
N THR A 31 -11.61 3.01 -7.65
CA THR A 31 -12.58 3.94 -8.28
C THR A 31 -13.02 5.07 -7.35
N GLY A 32 -12.75 4.98 -6.05
CA GLY A 32 -13.28 5.92 -5.05
C GLY A 32 -14.77 5.72 -4.75
N THR A 33 -15.43 4.72 -5.34
CA THR A 33 -16.87 4.51 -5.24
C THR A 33 -17.23 3.09 -4.81
N ILE A 34 -18.31 2.95 -4.03
CA ILE A 34 -18.85 1.66 -3.61
C ILE A 34 -20.35 1.57 -3.89
N ARG A 35 -20.80 0.40 -4.36
CA ARG A 35 -22.22 0.12 -4.62
C ARG A 35 -22.84 -0.51 -3.38
N LEU A 36 -23.76 0.20 -2.72
CA LEU A 36 -24.49 -0.27 -1.54
C LEU A 36 -26.00 -0.14 -1.77
N TRP A 37 -26.76 -1.21 -1.54
CA TRP A 37 -28.21 -1.28 -1.79
C TRP A 37 -28.65 -0.73 -3.15
N GLY A 38 -27.88 -1.07 -4.20
CA GLY A 38 -28.18 -0.61 -5.56
C GLY A 38 -27.96 0.88 -5.79
N ARG A 39 -27.12 1.55 -4.99
CA ARG A 39 -26.71 2.95 -5.21
C ARG A 39 -25.21 3.10 -5.06
N ASP A 40 -24.60 3.90 -5.93
CA ASP A 40 -23.18 4.24 -5.82
C ASP A 40 -23.00 5.33 -4.78
N ARG A 41 -21.96 5.18 -3.97
CA ARG A 41 -21.59 6.10 -2.91
C ARG A 41 -20.13 6.47 -3.04
N GLU A 42 -19.86 7.76 -2.94
CA GLU A 42 -18.52 8.31 -2.90
C GLU A 42 -17.84 7.99 -1.55
N VAL A 43 -16.68 7.35 -1.65
CA VAL A 43 -15.83 6.94 -0.53
C VAL A 43 -14.36 7.32 -0.76
N ALA A 44 -14.07 8.17 -1.74
CA ALA A 44 -12.70 8.62 -2.04
C ALA A 44 -11.96 9.21 -0.83
N ASP A 45 -12.66 9.96 0.03
CA ASP A 45 -12.09 10.49 1.28
C ASP A 45 -11.70 9.38 2.25
N LEU A 46 -12.51 8.33 2.35
CA LEU A 46 -12.23 7.17 3.20
C LEU A 46 -11.07 6.34 2.66
N VAL A 47 -10.98 6.21 1.34
CA VAL A 47 -9.83 5.59 0.65
C VAL A 47 -8.55 6.35 0.97
N THR A 48 -8.59 7.68 0.84
CA THR A 48 -7.46 8.55 1.16
C THR A 48 -7.03 8.39 2.62
N LEU A 49 -7.99 8.38 3.54
CA LEU A 49 -7.74 8.18 4.97
C LEU A 49 -7.15 6.78 5.27
N ALA A 50 -7.65 5.72 4.64
CA ALA A 50 -7.12 4.36 4.81
C ALA A 50 -5.67 4.24 4.31
N LYS A 51 -5.37 4.82 3.13
CA LYS A 51 -4.01 4.89 2.58
C LYS A 51 -3.08 5.69 3.50
N ALA A 52 -3.52 6.86 3.98
CA ALA A 52 -2.73 7.69 4.90
C ALA A 52 -2.39 6.94 6.19
N ARG A 53 -3.35 6.27 6.82
CA ARG A 53 -3.12 5.47 8.04
C ARG A 53 -2.11 4.34 7.81
N THR A 54 -2.18 3.67 6.67
CA THR A 54 -1.19 2.64 6.35
C THR A 54 0.17 3.24 6.08
N SER A 55 0.27 4.35 5.33
CA SER A 55 1.52 5.08 5.11
C SER A 55 2.17 5.50 6.42
N GLU A 56 1.40 6.01 7.39
CA GLU A 56 1.91 6.39 8.71
C GLU A 56 2.47 5.20 9.49
N ARG A 57 1.79 4.05 9.44
CA ARG A 57 2.31 2.83 10.09
C ARG A 57 3.61 2.37 9.46
N VAL A 58 3.68 2.33 8.12
CA VAL A 58 4.90 1.94 7.42
C VAL A 58 6.02 2.95 7.71
N SER A 59 5.71 4.26 7.69
CA SER A 59 6.68 5.31 8.03
C SER A 59 7.25 5.13 9.43
N ARG A 60 6.41 4.78 10.43
CA ARG A 60 6.89 4.54 11.79
C ARG A 60 7.86 3.37 11.85
N VAL A 61 7.55 2.27 11.15
CA VAL A 61 8.45 1.11 11.08
C VAL A 61 9.77 1.51 10.43
N VAL A 62 9.73 2.21 9.29
CA VAL A 62 10.92 2.70 8.59
C VAL A 62 11.75 3.63 9.47
N SER A 63 11.13 4.57 10.19
CA SER A 63 11.84 5.49 11.09
C SER A 63 12.54 4.79 12.24
N VAL A 64 11.97 3.69 12.78
CA VAL A 64 12.64 2.88 13.81
C VAL A 64 13.91 2.24 13.23
N PHE A 65 13.81 1.62 12.06
CA PHE A 65 14.98 1.03 11.40
C PHE A 65 16.06 2.07 11.07
N LEU A 66 15.67 3.25 10.56
CA LEU A 66 16.62 4.32 10.25
C LEU A 66 17.30 4.92 11.49
N GLY A 67 16.60 4.98 12.63
CA GLY A 67 17.19 5.43 13.88
C GLY A 67 18.30 4.49 14.40
N GLU A 68 18.22 3.21 14.05
CA GLU A 68 19.22 2.19 14.38
C GLU A 68 20.31 2.05 13.31
N ALA A 69 20.00 2.37 12.04
CA ALA A 69 20.87 2.20 10.88
C ALA A 69 21.34 3.56 10.30
N SER A 70 22.14 4.30 11.08
CA SER A 70 22.67 5.61 10.67
C SER A 70 23.58 5.61 9.44
N ASP A 71 24.04 4.42 9.03
CA ASP A 71 24.90 4.13 7.89
C ASP A 71 24.11 3.73 6.62
N LEU A 72 22.77 3.68 6.69
CA LEU A 72 21.94 3.33 5.54
C LEU A 72 21.95 4.45 4.48
N GLU A 73 22.29 4.10 3.24
CA GLU A 73 22.33 5.05 2.12
C GLU A 73 21.03 5.12 1.31
N THR A 74 20.31 4.00 1.17
CA THR A 74 19.13 3.92 0.30
C THR A 74 18.12 2.88 0.80
N ILE A 75 16.84 3.22 0.74
CA ILE A 75 15.72 2.32 1.00
C ILE A 75 15.01 2.01 -0.32
N LEU A 76 15.00 0.74 -0.72
CA LEU A 76 14.33 0.30 -1.94
C LEU A 76 12.92 -0.21 -1.65
N PHE A 77 11.92 0.47 -2.20
CA PHE A 77 10.52 0.03 -2.16
C PHE A 77 10.18 -0.80 -3.39
N ALA A 78 9.75 -2.05 -3.16
CA ALA A 78 9.31 -3.00 -4.17
C ALA A 78 7.91 -3.55 -3.86
N GLY A 79 7.35 -4.33 -4.81
CA GLY A 79 6.01 -4.88 -4.72
C GLY A 79 4.89 -3.89 -5.07
N GLY A 80 3.64 -4.38 -5.16
CA GLY A 80 2.48 -3.55 -5.48
C GLY A 80 2.15 -2.49 -4.42
N GLY A 81 2.51 -2.75 -3.16
CA GLY A 81 2.29 -1.81 -2.06
C GLY A 81 3.09 -0.51 -2.19
N ALA A 82 4.24 -0.53 -2.89
CA ALA A 82 5.04 0.67 -3.13
C ALA A 82 4.26 1.73 -3.94
N LEU A 83 3.40 1.29 -4.87
CA LEU A 83 2.56 2.18 -5.69
C LEU A 83 1.40 2.79 -4.88
N ALA A 84 1.00 2.14 -3.78
CA ALA A 84 -0.13 2.56 -2.97
C ALA A 84 0.24 3.61 -1.90
N LEU A 85 1.53 3.88 -1.67
CA LEU A 85 2.04 4.69 -0.56
C LEU A 85 2.97 5.84 -1.03
N PRO A 86 2.54 6.72 -1.95
CA PRO A 86 3.40 7.77 -2.49
C PRO A 86 3.87 8.80 -1.44
N ASP A 87 3.10 9.02 -0.37
CA ASP A 87 3.46 9.99 0.66
C ASP A 87 4.59 9.51 1.57
N LEU A 88 4.81 8.20 1.66
CA LEU A 88 5.94 7.62 2.39
C LEU A 88 7.27 7.98 1.71
N LEU A 89 7.30 7.92 0.39
CA LEU A 89 8.48 8.28 -0.41
C LEU A 89 8.83 9.76 -0.22
N LYS A 90 7.83 10.64 -0.19
CA LYS A 90 8.05 12.08 0.03
C LYS A 90 8.67 12.40 1.40
N ARG A 91 8.38 11.59 2.42
CA ARG A 91 8.83 11.80 3.80
C ARG A 91 10.17 11.15 4.10
N THR A 92 10.68 10.31 3.20
CA THR A 92 11.88 9.51 3.41
C THR A 92 12.87 9.83 2.29
N PRO A 93 13.82 10.77 2.48
CA PRO A 93 14.69 11.25 1.40
C PRO A 93 15.53 10.16 0.72
N GLN A 94 15.87 9.11 1.47
CA GLN A 94 16.64 7.96 0.99
C GLN A 94 15.78 6.90 0.27
N ALA A 95 14.46 7.08 0.23
CA ALA A 95 13.54 6.10 -0.33
C ALA A 95 13.42 6.22 -1.84
N VAL A 96 13.59 5.10 -2.53
CA VAL A 96 13.44 4.98 -3.98
C VAL A 96 12.49 3.83 -4.29
N THR A 97 11.52 4.07 -5.16
CA THR A 97 10.70 2.97 -5.73
C THR A 97 11.46 2.37 -6.90
N VAL A 98 11.65 1.06 -6.87
CA VAL A 98 12.34 0.37 -7.96
C VAL A 98 11.49 0.36 -9.25
N PRO A 99 12.10 0.32 -10.44
CA PRO A 99 11.36 0.17 -11.70
C PRO A 99 10.49 -1.10 -11.69
N ASP A 100 9.26 -0.99 -12.17
CA ASP A 100 8.28 -2.09 -12.20
C ASP A 100 8.25 -2.86 -10.87
N PRO A 101 7.85 -2.20 -9.77
CA PRO A 101 8.06 -2.72 -8.42
C PRO A 101 7.33 -4.04 -8.19
N GLN A 102 6.19 -4.25 -8.85
CA GLN A 102 5.45 -5.52 -8.81
C GLN A 102 6.25 -6.72 -9.34
N PHE A 103 7.20 -6.50 -10.25
CA PHE A 103 8.01 -7.54 -10.88
C PHE A 103 9.45 -7.60 -10.37
N ALA A 104 9.85 -6.69 -9.48
CA ALA A 104 11.24 -6.56 -9.03
C ALA A 104 11.81 -7.88 -8.48
N ASN A 105 11.04 -8.57 -7.63
CA ASN A 105 11.45 -9.85 -7.06
C ASN A 105 11.52 -10.96 -8.13
N ALA A 106 10.54 -11.02 -9.04
CA ALA A 106 10.52 -12.01 -10.12
C ALA A 106 11.74 -11.87 -11.04
N ARG A 107 12.13 -10.63 -11.38
CA ARG A 107 13.35 -10.38 -12.15
C ARG A 107 14.62 -10.78 -11.40
N GLY A 108 14.67 -10.51 -10.09
CA GLY A 108 15.78 -10.94 -9.24
C GLY A 108 15.94 -12.46 -9.23
N PHE A 109 14.84 -13.20 -9.08
CA PHE A 109 14.83 -14.66 -9.13
C PHE A 109 15.30 -15.19 -10.49
N LEU A 110 14.80 -14.64 -11.59
CA LEU A 110 15.24 -15.04 -12.93
C LEU A 110 16.74 -14.81 -13.12
N LYS A 111 17.26 -13.63 -12.73
CA LYS A 111 18.69 -13.34 -12.82
C LYS A 111 19.51 -14.32 -11.97
N SER A 112 19.05 -14.65 -10.77
CA SER A 112 19.73 -15.59 -9.89
C SER A 112 19.84 -16.98 -10.50
N LEU A 113 18.79 -17.46 -11.17
CA LEU A 113 18.81 -18.77 -11.85
C LEU A 113 19.84 -18.78 -12.99
N LEU A 114 19.84 -17.74 -13.82
CA LEU A 114 20.77 -17.61 -14.95
C LEU A 114 22.24 -17.58 -14.49
N VAL A 115 22.54 -16.91 -13.38
CA VAL A 115 23.90 -16.84 -12.82
C VAL A 115 24.31 -18.18 -12.19
N SER A 116 23.39 -18.90 -11.55
CA SER A 116 23.69 -20.21 -10.92
C SER A 116 23.87 -21.35 -11.92
N GLU A 117 23.38 -21.19 -13.15
CA GLU A 117 23.53 -22.17 -14.26
C GLU A 117 24.77 -21.90 -15.15
N SER A 118 25.52 -20.83 -14.85
CA SER A 118 26.75 -20.42 -15.56
C SER A 118 28.01 -20.94 -14.88
#